data_AF-K1T6L7-F1
#
_entry.id   AF-K1T6L7-F1
#
_cell.length_a   1.000
_cell.length_b   1.000
_cell.length_c   1.000
_cell.angle_alpha   90.00
_cell.angle_beta   90.00
_cell.angle_gamma   90.00
#
_symmetry.space_group_name_H-M   'P 1'
#
loop_
_entity.id
_entity.type
_entity.pdbx_description
1 polymer ?
#
loop_
_entity_poly.entity_id
_entity_poly.type
_entity_poly.pdbx_seq_one_letter_code
_entity_poly.pdbx_strand_id
1 'polypeptide(L)' 'GLHCGDCLEVFVRGKWKPTRMEYGDNWYLVGVRASDLNGLRVRI' A
#
# COMPACT_ATOMS: atom_id res chain seq x y z
N GLY A 1 6.54 -3.97 -12.06
CA GLY A 1 5.62 -4.33 -10.96
C GLY A 1 6.11 -3.65 -9.71
N LEU A 2 5.33 -3.65 -8.63
CA LEU A 2 5.80 -3.17 -7.32
C LEU A 2 6.62 -4.28 -6.64
N HIS A 3 7.65 -3.88 -5.91
CA HIS A 3 8.57 -4.75 -5.18
C HIS A 3 8.62 -4.36 -3.69
N CYS A 4 9.17 -5.24 -2.86
CA CYS A 4 9.45 -4.90 -1.47
C CYS A 4 10.37 -3.67 -1.40
N GLY A 5 10.00 -2.73 -0.55
CA GLY A 5 10.73 -1.48 -0.38
C GLY A 5 10.17 -0.30 -1.18
N ASP A 6 9.32 -0.53 -2.18
CA ASP A 6 8.73 0.55 -2.97
C ASP A 6 7.82 1.43 -2.09
N CYS A 7 8.09 2.74 -2.11
CA CYS A 7 7.29 3.75 -1.43
C CYS A 7 6.20 4.28 -2.36
N LEU A 8 4.99 4.42 -1.83
CA LEU A 8 3.82 4.94 -2.55
C LEU A 8 2.86 5.59 -1.56
N GLU A 9 1.88 6.33 -2.07
CA GLU A 9 0.78 6.84 -1.27
C GLU A 9 -0.53 6.17 -1.67
N VAL A 10 -1.30 5.74 -0.66
CA VAL A 10 -2.64 5.16 -0.85
C VAL A 10 -3.72 6.16 -0.41
N PHE A 11 -4.80 6.24 -1.17
CA PHE A 11 -5.93 7.12 -0.85
C PHE A 11 -6.92 6.40 0.07
N VAL A 12 -6.98 6.80 1.34
CA VAL A 12 -7.87 6.20 2.34
C VAL A 12 -8.54 7.30 3.15
N ARG A 13 -9.87 7.23 3.29
CA ARG A 13 -10.68 8.21 4.05
C ARG A 13 -10.43 9.66 3.62
N GLY A 14 -10.37 9.92 2.32
CA GLY A 14 -10.23 11.28 1.78
C GLY A 14 -8.82 11.87 1.86
N LYS A 15 -7.82 11.10 2.27
CA LYS A 15 -6.42 11.57 2.42
C LYS A 15 -5.45 10.59 1.78
N TRP A 16 -4.37 11.13 1.23
CA TRP A 16 -3.20 10.35 0.83
C TRP A 16 -2.38 10.00 2.07
N LYS A 17 -1.94 8.75 2.15
CA LYS A 17 -1.10 8.26 3.23
C LYS A 17 0.13 7.56 2.67
N PRO A 18 1.33 7.93 3.12
CA PRO A 18 2.54 7.23 2.71
C PRO A 18 2.53 5.81 3.26
N THR A 19 3.02 4.89 2.45
CA THR A 19 3.17 3.48 2.79
C THR A 19 4.35 2.90 2.01
N ARG A 20 4.77 1.71 2.43
CA ARG A 20 5.77 0.91 1.72
C ARG A 20 5.18 -0.45 1.40
N MET A 21 5.42 -0.94 0.19
CA MET A 21 5.05 -2.29 -0.21
C MET A 21 6.04 -3.29 0.39
N GLU A 22 5.54 -4.35 1.01
CA GLU A 22 6.35 -5.43 1.59
C GLU A 22 5.68 -6.79 1.37
N TYR A 23 6.45 -7.85 1.55
CA TYR A 23 5.98 -9.22 1.41
C TYR A 23 6.28 -10.03 2.68
N GLY A 24 5.24 -10.61 3.27
CA GLY A 24 5.31 -11.53 4.40
C GLY A 24 4.65 -12.85 4.01
N ASP A 25 3.56 -13.22 4.69
CA ASP A 25 2.71 -14.34 4.24
C ASP A 25 1.98 -14.03 2.91
N ASN A 26 1.73 -12.74 2.66
CA ASN A 26 1.22 -12.16 1.41
C ASN A 26 1.75 -10.74 1.25
N TRP A 27 1.46 -10.11 0.11
CA TRP A 27 1.71 -8.68 -0.08
C TRP A 27 0.93 -7.84 0.94
N TYR A 28 1.59 -6.85 1.52
CA TYR A 28 0.98 -5.92 2.46
C TYR A 28 1.59 -4.52 2.38
N LEU A 29 0.85 -3.55 2.95
CA LEU A 29 1.23 -2.15 3.01
C LEU A 29 1.63 -1.78 4.44
N VAL A 30 2.86 -1.33 4.64
CA VAL A 30 3.38 -0.95 5.96
C VAL A 30 2.63 0.29 6.48
N GLY A 31 2.02 0.17 7.67
CA GLY A 31 1.28 1.26 8.30
C GLY A 31 -0.15 1.46 7.76
N VAL A 32 -0.59 0.64 6.80
CA VAL A 32 -1.95 0.66 6.26
C VAL A 32 -2.60 -0.70 6.46
N ARG A 33 -3.66 -0.76 7.26
CA ARG A 33 -4.44 -1.98 7.45
C ARG A 33 -5.47 -2.09 6.35
N ALA A 34 -5.23 -3.00 5.41
CA ALA A 34 -6.16 -3.36 4.34
C ALA A 34 -6.25 -4.90 4.28
N SER A 35 -7.46 -5.44 4.23
CA SER A 35 -7.70 -6.88 4.09
C SER A 35 -7.57 -7.35 2.64
N ASP A 36 -7.69 -6.43 1.68
CA ASP A 36 -7.51 -6.64 0.25
C ASP A 36 -6.78 -5.42 -0.34
N LEU A 37 -5.79 -5.68 -1.20
CA LEU A 37 -5.01 -4.65 -1.88
C LEU A 37 -5.57 -4.31 -3.26
N ASN A 38 -6.48 -5.13 -3.79
CA ASN A 38 -7.06 -4.93 -5.11
C ASN A 38 -7.93 -3.67 -5.14
N GLY A 39 -7.81 -2.89 -6.22
CA GLY A 39 -8.62 -1.68 -6.44
C GLY A 39 -8.23 -0.48 -5.58
N LEU A 40 -7.19 -0.56 -4.75
CA LEU A 40 -6.68 0.59 -4.02
C LEU A 40 -6.19 1.68 -4.98
N ARG A 41 -6.65 2.90 -4.76
CA ARG A 41 -6.16 4.07 -5.48
C ARG A 41 -4.80 4.47 -4.91
N VAL A 42 -3.77 4.39 -5.73
CA VAL A 42 -2.38 4.69 -5.36
C VAL A 42 -1.77 5.76 -6.26
N ARG A 43 -0.72 6.42 -5.77
CA ARG A 43 0.21 7.26 -6.54
C ARG A 43 1.64 6.98 -6.09
N ILE A 44 2.61 7.18 -6.98
CA ILE A 44 4.05 7.05 -6.73
C ILE A 44 4.65 8.45 -6.76
#